data_AF-A0A3C1GRI3-F1
#
_entry.id   AF-A0A3C1GRI3-F1
#
_cell.length_a   1.000
_cell.length_b   1.000
_cell.length_c   1.000
_cell.angle_alpha   90.00
_cell.angle_beta   90.00
_cell.angle_gamma   90.00
#
_symmetry.space_group_name_H-M   'P 1'
#
loop_
_entity.id
_entity.type
_entity.pdbx_description
1 polymer ?
#
loop_
_entity_poly.entity_id
_entity_poly.type
_entity_poly.pdbx_seq_one_letter_code
_entity_poly.pdbx_strand_id
1 'polypeptide(L)'
;NFKSGALNLALELMDASCSHIVVVDSDYQALPHAREAIAQAIVDYPTHALLQFPQFYRDKGLIDVHSELNHYFNYHLYRPFNRQRALSTGTFAVIRRQALTQLGGWSGASITEDAQMGVLMHRQGLKSQFIPKVIATGLLPNTLPDLICQRQRWIYGNMQVLSSYFATDKQASVAEKTPFKAQQNSERLSYIRAHLSQLSAWVNFTGLFILLQLACVLMVTGALLLNFAANFQLLLAPLYAVFASYALFLGRRFWAYSHDSAPLNQQIHSAKQTSHKPASLLQRYEPLKKQTRAWLLHLNFWEFGALSWMPVLWGRDKPFICTPKQANSSTSRSTFIANIRALPKLLLMLNLATLLLVAPFSPLYSPVLFIAALVICLIKVLAANVALDNYRYQRTEGQIINFKTRNQRKAVRKPSKTATSLAKAKAIPSTAMSRHSINKACTDKEAASS
;
A
#
# COMPACT_ATOMS: atom_id res chain seq x y z
N ASN A 1 2.84 -0.83 -17.14
CA ASN A 1 2.01 -1.18 -15.96
C ASN A 1 0.79 -1.98 -16.45
N PHE A 2 0.49 -3.14 -15.85
CA PHE A 2 -0.59 -4.04 -16.31
C PHE A 2 -1.99 -3.46 -16.13
N LYS A 3 -2.28 -2.82 -14.98
CA LYS A 3 -3.60 -2.24 -14.69
C LYS A 3 -3.89 -1.04 -15.59
N SER A 4 -2.94 -0.12 -15.74
CA SER A 4 -3.11 1.06 -16.59
C SER A 4 -3.38 0.70 -18.06
N GLY A 5 -2.68 -0.30 -18.59
CA GLY A 5 -2.90 -0.79 -19.96
C GLY A 5 -4.30 -1.36 -20.16
N ALA A 6 -4.77 -2.20 -19.23
CA ALA A 6 -6.13 -2.76 -19.29
C ALA A 6 -7.21 -1.67 -19.19
N LEU A 7 -7.00 -0.66 -18.34
CA LEU A 7 -7.91 0.48 -18.21
C LEU A 7 -7.95 1.34 -19.48
N ASN A 8 -6.82 1.57 -20.13
CA ASN A 8 -6.76 2.29 -21.42
C ASN A 8 -7.50 1.53 -22.52
N LEU A 9 -7.31 0.20 -22.62
CA LEU A 9 -8.08 -0.62 -23.56
C LEU A 9 -9.58 -0.54 -23.28
N ALA A 10 -9.99 -0.61 -22.00
CA ALA A 10 -11.39 -0.44 -21.63
C ALA A 10 -11.94 0.93 -22.02
N LEU A 11 -11.15 2.01 -21.88
CA LEU A 11 -11.55 3.37 -22.26
C LEU A 11 -11.85 3.50 -23.76
N GLU A 12 -11.11 2.79 -24.61
CA GLU A 12 -11.35 2.76 -26.06
C GLU A 12 -12.65 2.03 -26.41
N LEU A 13 -13.04 1.03 -25.62
CA LEU A 13 -14.25 0.22 -25.79
C LEU A 13 -15.50 0.84 -25.15
N MET A 14 -15.34 1.89 -24.34
CA MET A 14 -16.47 2.55 -23.67
C MET A 14 -17.32 3.36 -24.67
N ASP A 15 -18.65 3.22 -24.55
CA ASP A 15 -19.64 3.99 -25.30
C ASP A 15 -19.31 5.48 -25.31
N ALA A 16 -19.33 6.13 -26.49
CA ALA A 16 -18.92 7.52 -26.68
C ALA A 16 -19.69 8.52 -25.80
N SER A 17 -20.93 8.21 -25.42
CA SER A 17 -21.78 9.03 -24.54
C SER A 17 -21.39 8.95 -23.05
N CYS A 18 -20.50 8.03 -22.68
CA CYS A 18 -20.01 7.90 -21.30
C CYS A 18 -19.31 9.20 -20.85
N SER A 19 -19.92 9.89 -19.89
CA SER A 19 -19.41 11.17 -19.37
C SER A 19 -18.41 10.98 -18.22
N HIS A 20 -18.59 9.94 -17.40
CA HIS A 20 -17.80 9.66 -16.22
C HIS A 20 -17.46 8.17 -16.12
N ILE A 21 -16.25 7.88 -15.66
CA ILE A 21 -15.71 6.55 -15.48
C ILE A 21 -15.62 6.29 -13.98
N VAL A 22 -16.05 5.10 -13.53
CA VAL A 22 -15.85 4.67 -12.15
C VAL A 22 -14.89 3.49 -12.15
N VAL A 23 -13.70 3.67 -11.57
CA VAL A 23 -12.73 2.58 -11.44
C VAL A 23 -13.05 1.77 -10.19
N VAL A 24 -13.24 0.46 -10.33
CA VAL A 24 -13.55 -0.45 -9.21
C VAL A 24 -12.60 -1.63 -9.23
N ASP A 25 -11.87 -1.83 -8.15
CA ASP A 25 -11.05 -3.03 -7.97
C ASP A 25 -11.92 -4.28 -7.74
N SER A 26 -11.50 -5.41 -8.30
CA SER A 26 -12.27 -6.68 -8.26
C SER A 26 -12.57 -7.24 -6.87
N ASP A 27 -11.84 -6.82 -5.83
CA ASP A 27 -12.05 -7.24 -4.45
C ASP A 27 -13.02 -6.34 -3.67
N TYR A 28 -13.54 -5.28 -4.30
CA TYR A 28 -14.55 -4.41 -3.73
C TYR A 28 -15.99 -4.85 -4.03
N GLN A 29 -16.86 -4.60 -3.06
CA GLN A 29 -18.30 -4.75 -3.19
C GLN A 29 -18.95 -3.40 -2.91
N ALA A 30 -19.75 -2.92 -3.86
CA ALA A 30 -20.54 -1.71 -3.69
C ALA A 30 -21.65 -1.92 -2.64
N LEU A 31 -21.93 -0.89 -1.86
CA LEU A 31 -23.10 -0.83 -0.98
C LEU A 31 -24.34 -0.43 -1.81
N PRO A 32 -25.57 -0.74 -1.35
CA PRO A 32 -26.79 -0.46 -2.11
C PRO A 32 -26.92 1.00 -2.57
N HIS A 33 -26.51 1.95 -1.73
CA HIS A 33 -26.57 3.39 -2.01
C HIS A 33 -25.39 3.93 -2.85
N ALA A 34 -24.48 3.08 -3.34
CA ALA A 34 -23.27 3.52 -4.01
C ALA A 34 -23.56 4.32 -5.29
N ARG A 35 -24.49 3.82 -6.11
CA ARG A 35 -24.86 4.46 -7.39
C ARG A 35 -25.44 5.85 -7.17
N GLU A 36 -26.36 5.98 -6.22
CA GLU A 36 -26.99 7.25 -5.86
C GLU A 36 -25.97 8.24 -5.30
N ALA A 37 -25.06 7.77 -4.44
CA ALA A 37 -24.00 8.61 -3.90
C ALA A 37 -23.02 9.12 -4.98
N ILE A 38 -22.68 8.28 -5.96
CA ILE A 38 -21.85 8.68 -7.10
C ILE A 38 -22.57 9.72 -7.95
N ALA A 39 -23.84 9.49 -8.29
CA ALA A 39 -24.64 10.42 -9.08
C ALA A 39 -24.77 11.78 -8.36
N GLN A 40 -25.06 11.77 -7.06
CA GLN A 40 -25.13 12.99 -6.26
C GLN A 40 -23.80 13.74 -6.25
N ALA A 41 -22.67 13.04 -6.07
CA ALA A 41 -21.36 13.68 -6.07
C ALA A 41 -21.03 14.33 -7.43
N ILE A 42 -21.47 13.74 -8.55
CA ILE A 42 -21.29 14.35 -9.88
C ILE A 42 -22.10 15.65 -10.00
N VAL A 43 -23.33 15.67 -9.47
CA VAL A 43 -24.21 16.85 -9.46
C VAL A 43 -23.63 17.95 -8.55
N ASP A 44 -23.15 17.58 -7.37
CA ASP A 44 -22.60 18.52 -6.38
C ASP A 44 -21.27 19.15 -6.86
N TYR A 45 -20.50 18.42 -7.67
CA TYR A 45 -19.17 18.82 -8.12
C TYR A 45 -19.03 18.80 -9.66
N PRO A 46 -19.83 19.58 -10.41
CA PRO A 46 -19.98 19.47 -11.87
C PRO A 46 -18.76 19.95 -12.67
N THR A 47 -17.75 20.53 -12.01
CA THR A 47 -16.52 21.02 -12.64
C THR A 47 -15.28 20.20 -12.27
N HIS A 48 -15.43 19.18 -11.42
CA HIS A 48 -14.30 18.39 -10.95
C HIS A 48 -13.98 17.26 -11.92
N ALA A 49 -12.69 17.04 -12.16
CA ALA A 49 -12.20 15.95 -13.00
C ALA A 49 -12.12 14.62 -12.25
N LEU A 50 -11.98 14.67 -10.91
CA LEU A 50 -11.83 13.49 -10.06
C LEU A 50 -12.63 13.65 -8.77
N LEU A 51 -13.48 12.67 -8.45
CA LEU A 51 -14.13 12.52 -7.16
C LEU A 51 -13.68 11.21 -6.54
N GLN A 52 -12.97 11.28 -5.41
CA GLN A 52 -12.43 10.12 -4.73
C GLN A 52 -13.28 9.77 -3.51
N PHE A 53 -13.85 8.57 -3.48
CA PHE A 53 -14.48 8.00 -2.28
C PHE A 53 -13.44 7.25 -1.42
N PRO A 54 -13.65 7.05 -0.12
CA PRO A 54 -12.72 6.31 0.72
C PRO A 54 -12.61 4.83 0.34
N GLN A 55 -11.39 4.30 0.42
CA GLN A 55 -11.21 2.86 0.50
C GLN A 55 -11.60 2.39 1.90
N PHE A 56 -12.69 1.65 2.00
CA PHE A 56 -13.10 1.01 3.24
C PHE A 56 -12.99 -0.51 3.08
N TYR A 57 -12.76 -1.24 4.17
CA TYR A 57 -12.52 -2.70 4.12
C TYR A 57 -13.53 -3.45 4.98
N ARG A 58 -13.89 -4.67 4.55
CA ARG A 58 -14.67 -5.59 5.39
C ARG A 58 -13.81 -6.10 6.53
N ASP A 59 -14.32 -6.00 7.74
CA ASP A 59 -13.65 -6.57 8.91
C ASP A 59 -13.84 -8.09 8.95
N LYS A 60 -12.72 -8.83 8.86
CA LYS A 60 -12.63 -10.29 9.02
C LYS A 60 -11.84 -10.65 10.29
N GLY A 61 -11.99 -9.87 11.36
CA GLY A 61 -11.17 -10.01 12.57
C GLY A 61 -9.81 -9.31 12.47
N LEU A 62 -9.67 -8.37 11.53
CA LEU A 62 -8.44 -7.61 11.26
C LEU A 62 -8.64 -6.13 11.63
N ILE A 63 -9.24 -5.89 12.79
CA ILE A 63 -9.71 -4.57 13.21
C ILE A 63 -8.56 -3.56 13.34
N ASP A 64 -7.37 -4.00 13.76
CA ASP A 64 -6.22 -3.11 13.89
C ASP A 64 -5.72 -2.69 12.50
N VAL A 65 -5.66 -3.62 11.53
CA VAL A 65 -5.27 -3.36 10.13
C VAL A 65 -6.26 -2.45 9.44
N HIS A 66 -7.55 -2.72 9.63
CA HIS A 66 -8.62 -1.87 9.14
C HIS A 66 -8.50 -0.44 9.69
N SER A 67 -8.31 -0.29 11.00
CA SER A 67 -8.19 1.01 11.64
C SER A 67 -6.95 1.79 11.16
N GLU A 68 -5.82 1.11 11.02
CA GLU A 68 -4.56 1.69 10.54
C GLU A 68 -4.65 2.17 9.08
N LEU A 69 -5.31 1.41 8.20
CA LEU A 69 -5.57 1.84 6.82
C LEU A 69 -6.56 3.00 6.74
N ASN A 70 -7.64 2.95 7.53
CA ASN A 70 -8.65 3.99 7.58
C ASN A 70 -8.10 5.33 8.08
N HIS A 71 -7.06 5.31 8.92
CA HIS A 71 -6.42 6.52 9.44
C HIS A 71 -5.98 7.47 8.33
N TYR A 72 -5.52 6.95 7.18
CA TYR A 72 -5.20 7.79 6.02
C TYR A 72 -6.41 8.58 5.54
N PHE A 73 -7.57 7.94 5.36
CA PHE A 73 -8.76 8.62 4.87
C PHE A 73 -9.36 9.58 5.90
N ASN A 74 -9.43 9.16 7.16
CA ASN A 74 -10.05 9.93 8.24
C ASN A 74 -9.24 11.14 8.69
N TYR A 75 -7.91 10.99 8.76
CA TYR A 75 -7.04 12.00 9.36
C TYR A 75 -6.10 12.68 8.36
N HIS A 76 -5.65 11.98 7.32
CA HIS A 76 -4.73 12.56 6.33
C HIS A 76 -5.48 13.19 5.15
N LEU A 77 -6.34 12.43 4.46
CA LEU A 77 -7.04 12.90 3.26
C LEU A 77 -8.18 13.86 3.58
N TYR A 78 -8.85 13.67 4.73
CA TYR A 78 -9.95 14.55 5.18
C TYR A 78 -9.50 15.99 5.53
N ARG A 79 -8.19 16.24 5.70
CA ARG A 79 -7.66 17.57 6.02
C ARG A 79 -8.14 18.59 4.99
N PRO A 80 -8.52 19.82 5.40
CA PRO A 80 -9.06 20.82 4.49
C PRO A 80 -8.20 21.07 3.25
N PHE A 81 -6.87 21.09 3.40
CA PHE A 81 -5.97 21.34 2.28
C PHE A 81 -5.79 20.14 1.33
N ASN A 82 -6.09 18.91 1.78
CA ASN A 82 -6.03 17.70 0.96
C ASN A 82 -7.38 17.39 0.31
N ARG A 83 -8.49 17.57 1.04
CA ARG A 83 -9.82 17.11 0.59
C ARG A 83 -10.30 17.75 -0.71
N GLN A 84 -9.88 18.99 -1.01
CA GLN A 84 -10.21 19.71 -2.26
C GLN A 84 -9.15 19.52 -3.36
N ARG A 85 -8.18 18.64 -3.13
CA ARG A 85 -7.02 18.34 -3.99
C ARG A 85 -6.66 16.87 -3.84
N ALA A 86 -7.70 16.03 -3.77
CA ALA A 86 -7.55 14.61 -3.51
C ALA A 86 -6.88 13.91 -4.70
N LEU A 87 -5.85 13.13 -4.42
CA LEU A 87 -5.30 12.19 -5.39
C LEU A 87 -6.16 10.93 -5.43
N SER A 88 -6.17 10.27 -6.58
CA SER A 88 -6.85 9.00 -6.72
C SER A 88 -6.14 7.92 -5.90
N THR A 89 -6.93 7.04 -5.28
CA THR A 89 -6.43 5.83 -4.61
C THR A 89 -6.75 4.56 -5.40
N GLY A 90 -7.20 4.70 -6.65
CA GLY A 90 -7.25 3.59 -7.61
C GLY A 90 -8.50 2.72 -7.57
N THR A 91 -9.44 2.98 -6.67
CA THR A 91 -10.77 2.35 -6.61
C THR A 91 -11.80 3.33 -6.08
N PHE A 92 -13.05 3.18 -6.52
CA PHE A 92 -14.14 4.15 -6.36
C PHE A 92 -13.70 5.60 -6.62
N ALA A 93 -12.86 5.75 -7.64
CA ALA A 93 -12.49 7.02 -8.23
C ALA A 93 -13.46 7.29 -9.39
N VAL A 94 -14.25 8.35 -9.27
CA VAL A 94 -15.13 8.84 -10.34
C VAL A 94 -14.37 9.87 -11.14
N ILE A 95 -14.15 9.60 -12.42
CA ILE A 95 -13.26 10.36 -13.29
C ILE A 95 -14.07 10.92 -14.44
N ARG A 96 -14.01 12.23 -14.68
CA ARG A 96 -14.60 12.82 -15.88
C ARG A 96 -13.84 12.31 -17.11
N ARG A 97 -14.52 11.63 -18.04
CA ARG A 97 -13.89 11.00 -19.20
C ARG A 97 -13.07 11.98 -20.03
N GLN A 98 -13.63 13.16 -20.29
CA GLN A 98 -12.96 14.19 -21.09
C GLN A 98 -11.62 14.60 -20.50
N ALA A 99 -11.54 14.79 -19.17
CA ALA A 99 -10.31 15.13 -18.48
C ALA A 99 -9.25 14.03 -18.59
N LEU A 100 -9.66 12.76 -18.48
CA LEU A 100 -8.75 11.63 -18.65
C LEU A 100 -8.28 11.47 -20.10
N THR A 101 -9.17 11.71 -21.06
CA THR A 101 -8.84 11.62 -22.49
C THR A 101 -7.86 12.72 -22.90
N GLN A 102 -8.03 13.94 -22.37
CA GLN A 102 -7.08 15.05 -22.55
C GLN A 102 -5.69 14.77 -21.95
N LEU A 103 -5.60 13.87 -20.97
CA LEU A 103 -4.33 13.38 -20.42
C LEU A 103 -3.69 12.25 -21.24
N GLY A 104 -4.40 11.69 -22.23
CA GLY A 104 -3.96 10.51 -22.96
C GLY A 104 -4.19 9.19 -22.20
N GLY A 105 -5.13 9.17 -21.24
CA GLY A 105 -5.46 7.98 -20.45
C GLY A 105 -4.62 7.82 -19.18
N TRP A 106 -4.56 6.60 -18.66
CA TRP A 106 -3.73 6.24 -17.51
C TRP A 106 -2.27 6.05 -17.93
N SER A 107 -1.37 6.80 -17.30
CA SER A 107 0.07 6.63 -17.52
C SER A 107 0.58 5.32 -16.92
N GLY A 108 1.47 4.65 -17.65
CA GLY A 108 2.16 3.45 -17.20
C GLY A 108 3.51 3.72 -16.51
N ALA A 109 3.90 4.99 -16.34
CA ALA A 109 5.22 5.40 -15.87
C ALA A 109 5.43 5.20 -14.36
N SER A 110 4.34 5.14 -13.57
CA SER A 110 4.38 4.70 -12.18
C SER A 110 3.57 3.42 -11.98
N ILE A 111 3.99 2.61 -11.01
CA ILE A 111 3.19 1.47 -10.52
C ILE A 111 1.93 1.89 -9.73
N THR A 112 1.82 3.18 -9.39
CA THR A 112 0.63 3.83 -8.83
C THR A 112 0.09 4.83 -9.87
N GLU A 113 -0.54 4.30 -10.91
CA GLU A 113 -1.08 5.08 -12.04
C GLU A 113 -2.18 6.05 -11.59
N ASP A 114 -2.87 5.71 -10.51
CA ASP A 114 -3.94 6.46 -9.87
C ASP A 114 -3.44 7.79 -9.28
N ALA A 115 -2.45 7.74 -8.41
CA ALA A 115 -1.85 8.92 -7.81
C ALA A 115 -1.17 9.80 -8.88
N GLN A 116 -0.52 9.17 -9.86
CA GLN A 116 0.09 9.88 -10.99
C GLN A 116 -0.95 10.64 -11.81
N MET A 117 -2.06 10.00 -12.18
CA MET A 117 -3.16 10.63 -12.89
C MET A 117 -3.68 11.86 -12.13
N GLY A 118 -3.91 11.75 -10.82
CA GLY A 118 -4.36 12.88 -10.00
C GLY A 118 -3.37 14.05 -9.99
N VAL A 119 -2.06 13.78 -9.94
CA VAL A 119 -1.03 14.82 -10.04
C VAL A 119 -1.05 15.49 -11.41
N LEU A 120 -1.15 14.72 -12.49
CA LEU A 120 -1.19 15.25 -13.86
C LEU A 120 -2.46 16.09 -14.09
N MET A 121 -3.61 15.66 -13.56
CA MET A 121 -4.84 16.45 -13.58
C MET A 121 -4.64 17.82 -12.92
N HIS A 122 -4.06 17.85 -11.72
CA HIS A 122 -3.81 19.12 -11.02
C HIS A 122 -2.82 20.02 -11.77
N ARG A 123 -1.83 19.43 -12.46
CA ARG A 123 -0.89 20.18 -13.33
C ARG A 123 -1.58 20.83 -14.54
N GLN A 124 -2.70 20.27 -15.00
CA GLN A 124 -3.54 20.88 -16.03
C GLN A 124 -4.60 21.85 -15.46
N GLY A 125 -4.55 22.16 -14.16
CA GLY A 125 -5.52 23.04 -13.50
C GLY A 125 -6.87 22.38 -13.21
N LEU A 126 -6.98 21.07 -13.40
CA LEU A 126 -8.21 20.32 -13.14
C LEU A 126 -8.41 20.11 -11.63
N LYS A 127 -9.67 20.18 -11.19
CA LYS A 127 -10.06 20.10 -9.78
C LYS A 127 -10.39 18.67 -9.37
N SER A 128 -10.16 18.34 -8.11
CA SER A 128 -10.54 17.05 -7.52
C SER A 128 -11.13 17.21 -6.12
N GLN A 129 -11.93 16.24 -5.69
CA GLN A 129 -12.60 16.31 -4.39
C GLN A 129 -12.64 14.93 -3.73
N PHE A 130 -12.32 14.89 -2.44
CA PHE A 130 -12.58 13.74 -1.57
C PHE A 130 -14.03 13.77 -1.09
N ILE A 131 -14.76 12.69 -1.33
CA ILE A 131 -16.14 12.50 -0.88
C ILE A 131 -16.12 11.56 0.32
N PRO A 132 -16.30 12.06 1.55
CA PRO A 132 -16.10 11.29 2.78
C PRO A 132 -17.31 10.39 3.10
N LYS A 133 -17.76 9.60 2.13
CA LYS A 133 -18.90 8.69 2.24
C LYS A 133 -18.48 7.27 1.91
N VAL A 134 -18.69 6.34 2.83
CA VAL A 134 -18.43 4.91 2.56
C VAL A 134 -19.52 4.40 1.64
N ILE A 135 -19.12 4.02 0.42
CA ILE A 135 -20.03 3.50 -0.61
C ILE A 135 -19.67 2.08 -1.05
N ALA A 136 -18.55 1.54 -0.57
CA ALA A 136 -18.09 0.21 -0.90
C ALA A 136 -17.15 -0.32 0.17
N THR A 137 -16.96 -1.63 0.16
CA THR A 137 -16.01 -2.30 1.05
C THR A 137 -15.11 -3.26 0.26
N GLY A 138 -13.82 -3.32 0.58
CA GLY A 138 -12.82 -4.18 -0.05
C GLY A 138 -12.37 -5.34 0.84
N LEU A 139 -11.45 -6.18 0.33
CA LEU A 139 -10.79 -7.23 1.10
C LEU A 139 -9.41 -6.79 1.59
N LEU A 140 -9.13 -7.00 2.87
CA LEU A 140 -7.78 -6.91 3.40
C LEU A 140 -6.91 -8.08 2.89
N PRO A 141 -5.58 -7.90 2.80
CA PRO A 141 -4.65 -9.01 2.59
C PRO A 141 -4.88 -10.12 3.63
N ASN A 142 -4.73 -11.39 3.24
CA ASN A 142 -4.97 -12.53 4.14
C ASN A 142 -3.76 -12.87 5.01
N THR A 143 -2.57 -12.43 4.63
CA THR A 143 -1.33 -12.73 5.35
C THR A 143 -0.52 -11.46 5.61
N LEU A 144 0.31 -11.48 6.66
CA LEU A 144 1.21 -10.36 6.96
C LEU A 144 2.23 -10.10 5.83
N PRO A 145 2.86 -11.13 5.21
CA PRO A 145 3.68 -10.94 4.01
C PRO A 145 2.96 -10.20 2.88
N ASP A 146 1.68 -10.55 2.62
CA ASP A 146 0.89 -9.92 1.56
C ASP A 146 0.61 -8.44 1.89
N LEU A 147 0.27 -8.13 3.14
CA LEU A 147 0.10 -6.75 3.59
C LEU A 147 1.39 -5.95 3.42
N ILE A 148 2.53 -6.52 3.78
CA ILE A 148 3.83 -5.86 3.65
C ILE A 148 4.18 -5.65 2.17
N CYS A 149 3.94 -6.63 1.31
CA CYS A 149 4.14 -6.50 -0.14
C CYS A 149 3.28 -5.36 -0.73
N GLN A 150 2.00 -5.31 -0.36
CA GLN A 150 1.08 -4.25 -0.77
C GLN A 150 1.60 -2.87 -0.33
N ARG A 151 2.03 -2.73 0.93
CA ARG A 151 2.59 -1.49 1.48
C ARG A 151 3.85 -1.03 0.75
N GLN A 152 4.79 -1.94 0.51
CA GLN A 152 6.03 -1.62 -0.21
C GLN A 152 5.75 -1.11 -1.63
N ARG A 153 4.75 -1.69 -2.30
CA ARG A 153 4.32 -1.25 -3.64
C ARG A 153 3.78 0.18 -3.61
N TRP A 154 2.94 0.53 -2.64
CA TRP A 154 2.43 1.90 -2.50
C TRP A 154 3.53 2.90 -2.18
N ILE A 155 4.45 2.57 -1.27
CA ILE A 155 5.60 3.44 -0.93
C ILE A 155 6.45 3.71 -2.17
N TYR A 156 6.76 2.65 -2.93
CA TYR A 156 7.58 2.75 -4.12
C TYR A 156 6.92 3.60 -5.21
N GLY A 157 5.66 3.33 -5.55
CA GLY A 157 4.96 4.05 -6.61
C GLY A 157 4.75 5.52 -6.29
N ASN A 158 4.37 5.84 -5.06
CA ASN A 158 4.24 7.24 -4.64
C ASN A 158 5.59 7.98 -4.70
N MET A 159 6.71 7.30 -4.42
CA MET A 159 8.03 7.90 -4.60
C MET A 159 8.40 8.09 -6.07
N GLN A 160 8.02 7.18 -6.98
CA GLN A 160 8.19 7.41 -8.42
C GLN A 160 7.43 8.65 -8.87
N VAL A 161 6.17 8.80 -8.42
CA VAL A 161 5.37 9.99 -8.70
C VAL A 161 6.05 11.24 -8.14
N LEU A 162 6.52 11.20 -6.88
CA LEU A 162 7.20 12.33 -6.25
C LEU A 162 8.53 12.71 -6.94
N SER A 163 9.32 11.72 -7.36
CA SER A 163 10.57 11.94 -8.09
C SER A 163 10.30 12.60 -9.45
N SER A 164 9.34 12.07 -10.21
CA SER A 164 8.90 12.66 -11.48
C SER A 164 8.32 14.07 -11.29
N TYR A 165 7.62 14.31 -10.19
CA TYR A 165 7.05 15.61 -9.85
C TYR A 165 8.15 16.67 -9.79
N PHE A 166 9.21 16.44 -9.02
CA PHE A 166 10.30 17.40 -8.91
C PHE A 166 11.20 17.48 -10.16
N ALA A 167 11.31 16.40 -10.94
CA ALA A 167 12.07 16.42 -12.19
C ALA A 167 11.39 17.30 -13.26
N THR A 168 10.08 17.18 -13.44
CA THR A 168 9.33 18.00 -14.42
C THR A 168 9.34 19.48 -14.05
N ASP A 169 9.26 19.83 -12.76
CA ASP A 169 9.30 21.23 -12.31
C ASP A 169 10.65 21.89 -12.63
N LYS A 170 11.74 21.12 -12.73
CA LYS A 170 13.07 21.60 -13.17
C LYS A 170 13.20 21.73 -14.69
N GLN A 171 12.43 20.99 -15.48
CA GLN A 171 12.46 21.06 -16.94
C GLN A 171 11.46 22.09 -17.51
N ALA A 172 10.31 22.29 -16.85
CA ALA A 172 9.32 23.31 -17.21
C ALA A 172 9.77 24.77 -16.92
N SER A 173 10.92 24.96 -16.26
CA SER A 173 11.58 26.27 -16.22
C SER A 173 12.23 26.66 -17.55
N VAL A 174 12.37 25.73 -18.50
CA VAL A 174 13.07 25.94 -19.79
C VAL A 174 12.13 25.89 -21.01
N ALA A 175 10.94 25.31 -20.93
CA ALA A 175 10.00 25.24 -22.07
C ALA A 175 8.53 25.51 -21.68
N GLU A 176 7.90 26.37 -22.50
CA GLU A 176 6.47 26.68 -22.72
C GLU A 176 5.43 26.76 -21.58
N LYS A 177 4.42 27.60 -21.84
CA LYS A 177 3.34 28.01 -20.94
C LYS A 177 2.36 26.85 -20.67
N THR A 178 2.68 25.95 -19.75
CA THR A 178 1.66 25.06 -19.17
C THR A 178 0.65 25.88 -18.36
N PRO A 179 -0.67 25.56 -18.39
CA PRO A 179 -1.73 26.28 -17.65
C PRO A 179 -1.46 26.43 -16.15
N PHE A 180 -0.61 25.57 -15.57
CA PHE A 180 -0.15 25.68 -14.18
C PHE A 180 0.57 27.01 -13.85
N LYS A 181 1.17 27.69 -14.84
CA LYS A 181 1.81 29.00 -14.64
C LYS A 181 0.83 30.17 -14.57
N ALA A 182 -0.42 30.00 -15.03
CA ALA A 182 -1.46 31.02 -14.90
C ALA A 182 -2.12 31.02 -13.50
N GLN A 183 -1.77 30.06 -12.65
CA GLN A 183 -2.31 29.90 -11.32
C GLN A 183 -1.58 30.80 -10.32
N GLN A 184 -2.34 31.53 -9.49
CA GLN A 184 -1.78 32.41 -8.46
C GLN A 184 -0.79 31.64 -7.56
N ASN A 185 0.34 32.26 -7.19
CA ASN A 185 1.42 31.60 -6.42
C ASN A 185 0.93 30.90 -5.14
N SER A 186 -0.11 31.43 -4.48
CA SER A 186 -0.76 30.86 -3.29
C SER A 186 -1.48 29.53 -3.57
N GLU A 187 -2.13 29.40 -4.73
CA GLU A 187 -2.81 28.19 -5.15
C GLU A 187 -1.81 27.10 -5.55
N ARG A 188 -0.74 27.47 -6.26
CA ARG A 188 0.35 26.54 -6.60
C ARG A 188 0.96 25.92 -5.34
N LEU A 189 1.29 26.75 -4.34
CA LEU A 189 1.84 26.27 -3.08
C LEU A 189 0.87 25.35 -2.34
N SER A 190 -0.43 25.63 -2.43
CA SER A 190 -1.47 24.79 -1.84
C SER A 190 -1.55 23.40 -2.48
N TYR A 191 -1.39 23.30 -3.81
CA TYR A 191 -1.32 22.01 -4.51
C TYR A 191 -0.02 21.27 -4.18
N ILE A 192 1.14 21.94 -4.19
CA ILE A 192 2.41 21.34 -3.78
C ILE A 192 2.27 20.74 -2.38
N ARG A 193 1.76 21.52 -1.41
CA ARG A 193 1.54 21.04 -0.04
C ARG A 193 0.64 19.81 0.01
N ALA A 194 -0.44 19.78 -0.77
CA ALA A 194 -1.36 18.65 -0.80
C ALA A 194 -0.74 17.41 -1.44
N HIS A 195 -0.02 17.56 -2.55
CA HIS A 195 0.70 16.48 -3.23
C HIS A 195 1.77 15.89 -2.32
N LEU A 196 2.63 16.72 -1.73
CA LEU A 196 3.65 16.28 -0.78
C LEU A 196 3.01 15.55 0.40
N SER A 197 1.93 16.10 0.97
CA SER A 197 1.24 15.45 2.10
C SER A 197 0.67 14.07 1.75
N GLN A 198 0.11 13.90 0.55
CA GLN A 198 -0.56 12.64 0.15
C GLN A 198 0.45 11.59 -0.33
N LEU A 199 1.39 11.97 -1.20
CA LEU A 199 2.42 11.05 -1.73
C LEU A 199 3.39 10.59 -0.62
N SER A 200 3.67 11.44 0.37
CA SER A 200 4.54 11.07 1.49
C SER A 200 3.84 10.35 2.63
N ALA A 201 2.50 10.25 2.63
CA ALA A 201 1.75 9.70 3.76
C ALA A 201 2.15 8.25 4.10
N TRP A 202 2.54 7.48 3.09
CA TRP A 202 3.01 6.10 3.26
C TRP A 202 4.54 6.00 3.36
N VAL A 203 5.26 6.96 2.79
CA VAL A 203 6.74 7.04 2.85
C VAL A 203 7.20 7.43 4.26
N ASN A 204 6.52 8.36 4.92
CA ASN A 204 6.83 8.88 6.26
C ASN A 204 8.22 9.52 6.46
N PHE A 205 9.17 9.37 5.52
CA PHE A 205 10.55 9.87 5.53
C PHE A 205 11.37 9.53 6.78
N THR A 206 10.93 8.55 7.55
CA THR A 206 11.55 8.13 8.80
C THR A 206 12.87 7.41 8.60
N GLY A 207 13.21 7.05 7.36
CA GLY A 207 14.46 6.39 7.02
C GLY A 207 15.66 7.27 7.24
N LEU A 208 15.50 8.59 7.14
CA LEU A 208 16.57 9.54 7.45
C LEU A 208 17.06 9.35 8.89
N PHE A 209 16.15 9.20 9.85
CA PHE A 209 16.51 8.99 11.25
C PHE A 209 17.15 7.61 11.50
N ILE A 210 16.66 6.57 10.82
CA ILE A 210 17.21 5.21 10.91
C ILE A 210 18.63 5.15 10.33
N LEU A 211 18.84 5.77 9.17
CA LEU A 211 20.15 5.85 8.52
C LEU A 211 21.11 6.72 9.34
N LEU A 212 20.64 7.83 9.92
CA LEU A 212 21.45 8.65 10.81
C LEU A 212 21.84 7.87 12.07
N GLN A 213 20.90 7.13 12.68
CA GLN A 213 21.21 6.24 13.80
C GLN A 213 22.26 5.18 13.42
N LEU A 214 22.12 4.57 12.24
CA LEU A 214 23.08 3.58 11.73
C LEU A 214 24.46 4.21 11.56
N ALA A 215 24.55 5.39 10.94
CA ALA A 215 25.79 6.12 10.77
C ALA A 215 26.43 6.46 12.13
N CYS A 216 25.65 6.92 13.11
CA CYS A 216 26.12 7.21 14.46
C CYS A 216 26.67 5.95 15.14
N VAL A 217 25.93 4.84 15.10
CA VAL A 217 26.35 3.56 15.68
C VAL A 217 27.65 3.07 15.02
N LEU A 218 27.78 3.16 13.70
CA LEU A 218 28.99 2.78 12.98
C LEU A 218 30.18 3.69 13.32
N MET A 219 29.98 5.01 13.37
CA MET A 219 31.01 5.96 13.78
C MET A 219 31.50 5.69 15.21
N VAL A 220 30.57 5.50 16.14
CA VAL A 220 30.88 5.19 17.54
C VAL A 220 31.68 3.90 17.64
N THR A 221 31.20 2.84 16.97
CA THR A 221 31.86 1.54 16.97
C THR A 221 33.26 1.63 16.34
N GLY A 222 33.41 2.35 15.23
CA GLY A 222 34.70 2.57 14.57
C GLY A 222 35.70 3.33 15.45
N ALA A 223 35.26 4.39 16.13
CA ALA A 223 36.10 5.15 17.05
C ALA A 223 36.61 4.28 18.21
N LEU A 224 35.75 3.40 18.76
CA LEU A 224 36.14 2.43 19.78
C LEU A 224 37.14 1.41 19.26
N LEU A 225 36.90 0.83 18.09
CA LEU A 225 37.76 -0.19 17.49
C LEU A 225 39.15 0.35 17.12
N LEU A 226 39.22 1.59 16.66
CA LEU A 226 40.46 2.25 16.27
C LEU A 226 41.17 2.95 17.46
N ASN A 227 40.63 2.81 18.67
CA ASN A 227 41.11 3.45 19.90
C ASN A 227 41.37 4.97 19.71
N PHE A 228 40.51 5.62 18.94
CA PHE A 228 40.67 7.04 18.65
C PHE A 228 40.29 7.84 19.90
N ALA A 229 41.16 8.76 20.31
CA ALA A 229 40.91 9.68 21.42
C ALA A 229 39.87 10.75 21.02
N ALA A 230 38.62 10.32 20.82
CA ALA A 230 37.49 11.21 20.62
C ALA A 230 36.93 11.63 21.99
N ASN A 231 36.45 12.87 22.05
CA ASN A 231 35.53 13.26 23.11
C ASN A 231 34.23 12.45 22.95
N PHE A 232 34.05 11.43 23.80
CA PHE A 232 32.91 10.51 23.74
C PHE A 232 31.55 11.22 23.82
N GLN A 233 31.47 12.35 24.53
CA GLN A 233 30.23 13.12 24.62
C GLN A 233 29.86 13.75 23.27
N LEU A 234 30.85 14.24 22.52
CA LEU A 234 30.65 14.77 21.17
C LEU A 234 30.26 13.67 20.18
N LEU A 235 30.81 12.48 20.36
CA LEU A 235 30.50 11.30 19.55
C LEU A 235 29.05 10.81 19.75
N LEU A 236 28.51 10.95 20.97
CA LEU A 236 27.12 10.60 21.30
C LEU A 236 26.10 11.69 20.97
N ALA A 237 26.51 12.95 20.83
CA ALA A 237 25.60 14.08 20.58
C ALA A 237 24.62 13.88 19.39
N PRO A 238 25.06 13.37 18.22
CA PRO A 238 24.15 13.07 17.12
C PRO A 238 23.11 12.00 17.47
N LEU A 239 23.46 11.04 18.31
CA LEU A 239 22.56 9.98 18.75
C LEU A 239 21.44 10.55 19.63
N TYR A 240 21.72 11.51 20.51
CA TYR A 240 20.66 12.22 21.25
C TYR A 240 19.66 12.90 20.32
N ALA A 241 20.13 13.57 19.26
CA ALA A 241 19.27 14.24 18.29
C ALA A 241 18.38 13.23 17.53
N VAL A 242 18.92 12.06 17.17
CA VAL A 242 18.17 10.96 16.59
C VAL A 242 17.04 10.50 17.52
N PHE A 243 17.35 10.22 18.79
CA PHE A 243 16.36 9.74 19.75
C PHE A 243 15.30 10.78 20.10
N ALA A 244 15.67 12.06 20.18
CA ALA A 244 14.69 13.15 20.32
C ALA A 244 13.73 13.18 19.11
N SER A 245 14.26 13.00 17.90
CA SER A 245 13.46 12.93 16.67
C SER A 245 12.50 11.73 16.68
N TYR A 246 12.94 10.57 17.17
CA TYR A 246 12.06 9.42 17.37
C TYR A 246 10.95 9.69 18.39
N ALA A 247 11.26 10.30 19.53
CA ALA A 247 10.27 10.63 20.55
C ALA A 247 9.19 11.58 19.99
N LEU A 248 9.60 12.64 19.28
CA LEU A 248 8.68 13.57 18.62
C LEU A 248 7.81 12.86 17.59
N PHE A 249 8.39 12.00 16.75
CA PHE A 249 7.63 11.25 15.75
C PHE A 249 6.61 10.31 16.39
N LEU A 250 7.03 9.50 17.37
CA LEU A 250 6.19 8.54 18.08
C LEU A 250 5.03 9.26 18.79
N GLY A 251 5.32 10.32 19.54
CA GLY A 251 4.33 11.12 20.25
C GLY A 251 3.32 11.77 19.30
N ARG A 252 3.80 12.41 18.23
CA ARG A 252 2.91 13.04 17.22
C ARG A 252 2.04 12.02 16.51
N ARG A 253 2.57 10.83 16.22
CA ARG A 253 1.79 9.74 15.60
C ARG A 253 0.76 9.17 16.57
N PHE A 254 1.13 8.92 17.83
CA PHE A 254 0.19 8.46 18.84
C PHE A 254 -0.94 9.46 19.05
N TRP A 255 -0.62 10.75 19.14
CA TRP A 255 -1.60 11.84 19.22
C TRP A 255 -2.60 11.83 18.05
N ALA A 256 -2.11 11.59 16.83
CA ALA A 256 -2.99 11.51 15.66
C ALA A 256 -3.99 10.34 15.74
N TYR A 257 -3.58 9.18 16.27
CA TYR A 257 -4.46 8.04 16.50
C TYR A 257 -5.43 8.26 17.69
N SER A 258 -4.99 8.97 18.73
CA SER A 258 -5.86 9.26 19.89
C SER A 258 -6.97 10.26 19.58
N HIS A 259 -6.76 11.13 18.59
CA HIS A 259 -7.72 12.13 18.10
C HIS A 259 -8.48 11.68 16.85
N ASP A 260 -8.40 10.39 16.49
CA ASP A 260 -9.09 9.86 15.32
C ASP A 260 -10.59 9.68 15.60
N SER A 261 -11.35 10.78 15.49
CA SER A 261 -12.82 10.83 15.66
C SER A 261 -13.58 10.41 14.39
N ALA A 262 -12.98 9.53 13.59
CA ALA A 262 -13.34 9.13 12.23
C ALA A 262 -14.86 9.08 11.89
N PRO A 263 -15.36 9.98 11.02
CA PRO A 263 -16.73 9.92 10.51
C PRO A 263 -17.00 8.66 9.68
N LEU A 264 -16.00 8.10 8.98
CA LEU A 264 -16.19 6.93 8.11
C LEU A 264 -16.57 5.67 8.89
N ASN A 265 -15.96 5.46 10.06
CA ASN A 265 -16.26 4.30 10.90
C ASN A 265 -17.71 4.37 11.42
N GLN A 266 -18.19 5.58 11.75
CA GLN A 266 -19.55 5.80 12.25
C GLN A 266 -20.63 5.51 11.20
N GLN A 267 -20.35 5.78 9.91
CA GLN A 267 -21.31 5.58 8.82
C GLN A 267 -21.79 4.13 8.67
N ILE A 268 -20.95 3.13 8.97
CA ILE A 268 -21.37 1.72 8.92
C ILE A 268 -22.11 1.30 10.20
N HIS A 269 -21.76 1.87 11.35
CA HIS A 269 -22.45 1.55 12.61
C HIS A 269 -23.93 1.97 12.58
N SER A 270 -24.24 3.13 12.01
CA SER A 270 -25.62 3.59 11.82
C SER A 270 -26.41 2.72 10.86
N ALA A 271 -25.77 2.12 9.84
CA ALA A 271 -26.42 1.25 8.87
C ALA A 271 -26.76 -0.16 9.42
N LYS A 272 -26.09 -0.62 10.48
CA LYS A 272 -26.35 -1.92 11.12
C LYS A 272 -27.44 -1.86 12.21
N GLN A 273 -27.72 -0.68 12.77
CA GLN A 273 -28.73 -0.51 13.83
C GLN A 273 -30.17 -0.74 13.34
N THR A 274 -30.42 -0.80 12.04
CA THR A 274 -31.72 -1.15 11.45
C THR A 274 -31.94 -2.67 11.28
N SER A 275 -30.98 -3.52 11.67
CA SER A 275 -31.13 -4.98 11.64
C SER A 275 -31.05 -5.57 13.05
N HIS A 276 -32.10 -6.27 13.48
CA HIS A 276 -32.26 -6.93 14.80
C HIS A 276 -31.28 -8.10 15.08
N LYS A 277 -30.00 -7.98 14.71
CA LYS A 277 -28.96 -8.93 15.15
C LYS A 277 -28.17 -8.31 16.30
N PRO A 278 -27.90 -9.07 17.39
CA PRO A 278 -27.05 -8.59 18.47
C PRO A 278 -25.71 -8.19 17.86
N ALA A 279 -25.17 -7.05 18.29
CA ALA A 279 -23.96 -6.50 17.74
C ALA A 279 -22.88 -7.57 17.69
N SER A 280 -22.39 -7.86 16.48
CA SER A 280 -21.16 -8.64 16.28
C SER A 280 -20.08 -8.09 17.21
N LEU A 281 -19.20 -8.96 17.74
CA LEU A 281 -18.06 -8.76 18.67
C LEU A 281 -17.22 -7.46 18.60
N LEU A 282 -17.50 -6.56 17.66
CA LEU A 282 -17.07 -5.16 17.60
C LEU A 282 -17.43 -4.31 18.84
N GLN A 283 -18.33 -4.74 19.74
CA GLN A 283 -18.94 -3.85 20.73
C GLN A 283 -18.31 -3.85 22.14
N ARG A 284 -17.11 -4.42 22.36
CA ARG A 284 -16.50 -4.51 23.71
C ARG A 284 -14.98 -4.27 23.77
N TYR A 285 -14.48 -3.27 23.05
CA TYR A 285 -13.09 -2.82 23.20
C TYR A 285 -13.06 -1.39 23.74
N GLU A 286 -12.30 -1.17 24.81
CA GLU A 286 -12.00 0.18 25.32
C GLU A 286 -11.39 1.06 24.21
N PRO A 287 -11.90 2.29 23.99
CA PRO A 287 -11.46 3.17 22.90
C PRO A 287 -9.94 3.37 22.86
N LEU A 288 -9.33 3.57 24.04
CA LEU A 288 -7.89 3.76 24.18
C LEU A 288 -7.11 2.51 23.73
N LYS A 289 -7.56 1.31 24.12
CA LYS A 289 -6.90 0.05 23.72
C LYS A 289 -6.92 -0.13 22.21
N LYS A 290 -8.02 0.23 21.54
CA LYS A 290 -8.14 0.17 20.08
C LYS A 290 -7.16 1.14 19.41
N GLN A 291 -7.11 2.39 19.88
CA GLN A 291 -6.22 3.42 19.34
C GLN A 291 -4.74 3.03 19.51
N THR A 292 -4.36 2.54 20.69
CA THR A 292 -3.00 2.08 20.96
C THR A 292 -2.62 0.89 20.08
N ARG A 293 -3.52 -0.08 19.86
CA ARG A 293 -3.23 -1.22 18.98
C ARG A 293 -3.11 -0.81 17.51
N ALA A 294 -3.97 0.07 17.01
CA ALA A 294 -3.85 0.62 15.66
C ALA A 294 -2.52 1.39 15.48
N TRP A 295 -2.14 2.19 16.47
CA TRP A 295 -0.85 2.88 16.49
C TRP A 295 0.33 1.90 16.50
N LEU A 296 0.31 0.87 17.37
CA LEU A 296 1.33 -0.18 17.40
C LEU A 296 1.41 -0.93 16.07
N LEU A 297 0.28 -1.22 15.43
CA LEU A 297 0.28 -1.81 14.10
C LEU A 297 0.98 -0.90 13.08
N HIS A 298 0.67 0.40 13.09
CA HIS A 298 1.32 1.39 12.22
C HIS A 298 2.84 1.40 12.37
N LEU A 299 3.36 1.22 13.60
CA LEU A 299 4.80 1.18 13.86
C LEU A 299 5.52 -0.02 13.21
N ASN A 300 4.79 -1.07 12.80
CA ASN A 300 5.36 -2.12 11.97
C ASN A 300 5.70 -1.62 10.56
N PHE A 301 5.07 -0.56 10.07
CA PHE A 301 5.36 0.00 8.74
C PHE A 301 6.40 1.12 8.75
N TRP A 302 6.86 1.51 9.93
CA TRP A 302 7.79 2.61 10.15
C TRP A 302 9.12 2.42 9.38
N GLU A 303 9.66 1.20 9.37
CA GLU A 303 10.91 0.84 8.68
C GLU A 303 10.71 0.66 7.16
N PHE A 304 9.52 0.26 6.73
CA PHE A 304 9.25 0.07 5.30
C PHE A 304 9.08 1.40 4.58
N GLY A 305 8.34 2.33 5.16
CA GLY A 305 8.24 3.71 4.66
C GLY A 305 9.62 4.37 4.58
N ALA A 306 10.53 3.99 5.47
CA ALA A 306 11.88 4.52 5.55
C ALA A 306 12.81 4.12 4.39
N LEU A 307 12.85 2.86 3.97
CA LEU A 307 13.88 2.34 3.06
C LEU A 307 13.36 1.74 1.76
N SER A 308 12.06 1.42 1.66
CA SER A 308 11.54 0.68 0.49
C SER A 308 11.49 1.51 -0.80
N TRP A 309 11.60 2.84 -0.69
CA TRP A 309 11.56 3.78 -1.81
C TRP A 309 12.95 4.18 -2.30
N MET A 310 14.01 3.94 -1.53
CA MET A 310 15.39 4.29 -1.87
C MET A 310 15.80 3.84 -3.29
N PRO A 311 15.49 2.60 -3.74
CA PRO A 311 15.87 2.17 -5.08
C PRO A 311 15.31 3.03 -6.23
N VAL A 312 14.24 3.79 -6.00
CA VAL A 312 13.70 4.75 -6.98
C VAL A 312 14.73 5.84 -7.33
N LEU A 313 15.57 6.25 -6.36
CA LEU A 313 16.62 7.27 -6.60
C LEU A 313 17.70 6.79 -7.56
N TRP A 314 17.88 5.46 -7.71
CA TRP A 314 18.83 4.85 -8.63
C TRP A 314 18.18 4.37 -9.92
N GLY A 315 16.97 4.85 -10.24
CA GLY A 315 16.29 4.52 -11.50
C GLY A 315 15.96 3.05 -11.66
N ARG A 316 15.89 2.27 -10.57
CA ARG A 316 15.43 0.88 -10.69
C ARG A 316 13.97 0.87 -11.10
N ASP A 317 13.62 -0.02 -12.02
CA ASP A 317 12.23 -0.39 -12.25
C ASP A 317 11.89 -1.56 -11.33
N LYS A 318 10.93 -1.35 -10.42
CA LYS A 318 10.38 -2.45 -9.64
C LYS A 318 9.18 -3.01 -10.39
N PRO A 319 9.23 -4.26 -10.88
CA PRO A 319 8.08 -4.85 -11.55
C PRO A 319 6.89 -4.92 -10.58
N PHE A 320 5.69 -4.72 -11.11
CA PHE A 320 4.46 -4.92 -10.34
C PHE A 320 4.37 -6.40 -9.93
N ILE A 321 4.37 -6.66 -8.61
CA ILE A 321 4.11 -7.99 -8.06
C ILE A 321 2.68 -7.96 -7.51
N CYS A 322 1.81 -8.81 -8.09
CA CYS A 322 0.43 -8.96 -7.63
C CYS A 322 0.42 -9.48 -6.19
N THR A 323 -0.39 -8.88 -5.33
CA THR A 323 -0.59 -9.34 -3.96
C THR A 323 -1.69 -10.40 -3.96
N PRO A 324 -1.42 -11.67 -3.62
CA PRO A 324 -2.44 -12.69 -3.51
C PRO A 324 -3.51 -12.28 -2.50
N LYS A 325 -4.78 -12.50 -2.86
CA LYS A 325 -5.93 -12.31 -1.96
C LYS A 325 -6.62 -13.64 -1.61
N GLN A 326 -5.95 -14.76 -1.90
CA GLN A 326 -6.39 -16.12 -1.56
C GLN A 326 -5.39 -16.76 -0.60
N ALA A 327 -5.89 -17.49 0.39
CA ALA A 327 -5.06 -18.19 1.36
C ALA A 327 -4.52 -19.48 0.73
N ASN A 328 -3.21 -19.67 0.76
CA ASN A 328 -2.62 -20.98 0.50
C ASN A 328 -2.81 -21.88 1.72
N SER A 329 -3.03 -23.18 1.49
CA SER A 329 -3.05 -24.19 2.54
C SER A 329 -1.74 -24.12 3.32
N SER A 330 -1.78 -23.64 4.56
CA SER A 330 -0.62 -23.47 5.42
C SER A 330 -0.86 -24.09 6.78
N THR A 331 0.22 -24.51 7.44
CA THR A 331 0.20 -24.98 8.82
C THR A 331 0.43 -23.80 9.77
N SER A 332 -0.01 -23.91 11.03
CA SER A 332 0.25 -22.90 12.07
C SER A 332 1.73 -22.52 12.17
N ARG A 333 2.63 -23.52 12.14
CA ARG A 333 4.09 -23.31 12.17
C ARG A 333 4.59 -22.54 10.95
N SER A 334 4.15 -22.92 9.75
CA SER A 334 4.56 -22.22 8.52
C SER A 334 4.06 -20.77 8.47
N THR A 335 2.83 -20.51 8.93
CA THR A 335 2.27 -19.15 9.01
C THR A 335 3.05 -18.29 10.00
N PHE A 336 3.35 -18.83 11.18
CA PHE A 336 4.15 -18.12 12.18
C PHE A 336 5.54 -17.75 11.65
N ILE A 337 6.24 -18.71 11.04
CA ILE A 337 7.58 -18.47 10.44
C ILE A 337 7.50 -17.43 9.33
N ALA A 338 6.49 -17.52 8.44
CA ALA A 338 6.30 -16.54 7.37
C ALA A 338 6.07 -15.12 7.91
N ASN A 339 5.23 -14.99 8.95
CA ASN A 339 4.96 -13.70 9.58
C ASN A 339 6.21 -13.11 10.26
N ILE A 340 6.96 -13.92 11.03
CA ILE A 340 8.21 -13.48 11.66
C ILE A 340 9.25 -13.05 10.62
N ARG A 341 9.36 -13.78 9.50
CA ARG A 341 10.25 -13.40 8.41
C ARG A 341 9.84 -12.06 7.79
N ALA A 342 8.54 -11.84 7.59
CA ALA A 342 8.02 -10.63 6.98
C ALA A 342 8.19 -9.38 7.86
N LEU A 343 8.13 -9.51 9.19
CA LEU A 343 8.30 -8.37 10.10
C LEU A 343 9.65 -7.66 9.89
N PRO A 344 9.66 -6.31 9.89
CA PRO A 344 10.90 -5.55 9.80
C PRO A 344 11.61 -5.53 11.15
N LYS A 345 12.94 -5.69 11.09
CA LYS A 345 13.80 -5.96 12.25
C LYS A 345 14.92 -4.93 12.42
N LEU A 346 15.13 -4.05 11.44
CA LEU A 346 16.28 -3.15 11.40
C LEU A 346 16.25 -2.20 12.59
N LEU A 347 15.10 -1.58 12.89
CA LEU A 347 15.01 -0.65 14.00
C LEU A 347 15.23 -1.36 15.34
N LEU A 348 14.71 -2.57 15.50
CA LEU A 348 14.96 -3.39 16.69
C LEU A 348 16.45 -3.70 16.84
N MET A 349 17.10 -4.20 15.80
CA MET A 349 18.52 -4.52 15.82
C MET A 349 19.39 -3.31 16.09
N LEU A 350 19.07 -2.16 15.50
CA LEU A 350 19.84 -0.94 15.66
C LEU A 350 19.73 -0.36 17.08
N ASN A 351 18.55 -0.48 17.70
CA ASN A 351 18.37 -0.08 19.10
C ASN A 351 18.98 -1.09 20.08
N LEU A 352 19.02 -2.39 19.75
CA LEU A 352 19.80 -3.38 20.51
C LEU A 352 21.31 -3.08 20.44
N ALA A 353 21.83 -2.73 19.26
CA ALA A 353 23.21 -2.30 19.11
C ALA A 353 23.50 -1.02 19.91
N THR A 354 22.59 -0.05 19.86
CA THR A 354 22.70 1.15 20.69
C THR A 354 22.71 0.81 22.18
N LEU A 355 21.81 -0.05 22.66
CA LEU A 355 21.75 -0.51 24.06
C LEU A 355 23.08 -1.08 24.54
N LEU A 356 23.71 -1.92 23.73
CA LEU A 356 25.03 -2.50 24.05
C LEU A 356 26.11 -1.42 24.10
N LEU A 357 26.09 -0.48 23.15
CA LEU A 357 27.06 0.62 23.09
C LEU A 357 26.98 1.55 24.30
N VAL A 358 25.78 1.86 24.80
CA VAL A 358 25.59 2.82 25.90
C VAL A 358 25.19 2.15 27.22
N ALA A 359 25.51 0.86 27.40
CA ALA A 359 25.18 0.09 28.61
C ALA A 359 25.92 0.59 29.86
N PRO A 360 25.42 0.31 31.08
CA PRO A 360 26.07 0.69 32.36
C PRO A 360 27.55 0.31 32.51
N PHE A 361 27.99 -0.75 31.81
CA PHE A 361 29.37 -1.23 31.84
C PHE A 361 30.20 -0.78 30.63
N SER A 362 29.63 0.06 29.76
CA SER A 362 30.33 0.64 28.62
C SER A 362 31.04 1.93 29.00
N PRO A 363 32.23 2.23 28.44
CA PRO A 363 32.86 3.54 28.57
C PRO A 363 32.01 4.69 27.98
N LEU A 364 30.99 4.36 27.17
CA LEU A 364 30.04 5.29 26.58
C LEU A 364 28.68 5.31 27.32
N TYR A 365 28.65 4.89 28.59
CA TYR A 365 27.41 4.80 29.34
C TYR A 365 26.64 6.12 29.31
N SER A 366 25.41 6.06 28.81
CA SER A 366 24.46 7.16 28.86
C SER A 366 23.12 6.61 29.36
N PRO A 367 22.68 6.96 30.59
CA PRO A 367 21.40 6.47 31.11
C PRO A 367 20.23 6.91 30.22
N VAL A 368 20.29 8.11 29.65
CA VAL A 368 19.24 8.65 28.79
C VAL A 368 19.15 7.86 27.48
N LEU A 369 20.27 7.64 26.78
CA LEU A 369 20.27 6.89 25.52
C LEU A 369 19.94 5.41 25.76
N PHE A 370 20.40 4.85 26.88
CA PHE A 370 20.10 3.47 27.26
C PHE A 370 18.59 3.26 27.46
N ILE A 371 17.96 4.12 28.27
CA ILE A 371 16.51 4.07 28.50
C ILE A 371 15.75 4.32 27.20
N ALA A 372 16.16 5.30 26.39
CA ALA A 372 15.50 5.59 25.13
C ALA A 372 15.55 4.41 24.15
N ALA A 373 16.72 3.77 24.00
CA ALA A 373 16.90 2.58 23.16
C ALA A 373 16.10 1.38 23.68
N LEU A 374 16.03 1.20 25.01
CA LEU A 374 15.21 0.17 25.64
C LEU A 374 13.72 0.36 25.34
N VAL A 375 13.22 1.60 25.49
CA VAL A 375 11.82 1.94 25.21
C VAL A 375 11.47 1.66 23.76
N ILE A 376 12.33 2.03 22.79
CA ILE A 376 12.09 1.72 21.37
C ILE A 376 12.09 0.21 21.12
N CYS A 377 12.99 -0.55 21.74
CA CYS A 377 12.98 -2.02 21.64
C CYS A 377 11.65 -2.61 22.15
N LEU A 378 11.20 -2.19 23.34
CA LEU A 378 9.93 -2.65 23.93
C LEU A 378 8.73 -2.30 23.03
N ILE A 379 8.65 -1.06 22.56
CA ILE A 379 7.60 -0.63 21.64
C ILE A 379 7.62 -1.47 20.36
N LYS A 380 8.79 -1.80 19.82
CA LYS A 380 8.92 -2.62 18.61
C LYS A 380 8.51 -4.07 18.82
N VAL A 381 8.79 -4.65 19.98
CA VAL A 381 8.28 -5.99 20.34
C VAL A 381 6.76 -5.97 20.49
N LEU A 382 6.20 -4.96 21.14
CA LEU A 382 4.74 -4.80 21.26
C LEU A 382 4.07 -4.62 19.90
N ALA A 383 4.66 -3.80 19.02
CA ALA A 383 4.20 -3.62 17.64
C ALA A 383 4.19 -4.94 16.87
N ALA A 384 5.29 -5.70 16.93
CA ALA A 384 5.40 -7.02 16.31
C ALA A 384 4.31 -7.98 16.82
N ASN A 385 4.08 -8.02 18.13
CA ASN A 385 3.03 -8.84 18.72
C ASN A 385 1.64 -8.49 18.19
N VAL A 386 1.30 -7.19 18.06
CA VAL A 386 0.02 -6.77 17.47
C VAL A 386 -0.12 -7.23 16.02
N ALA A 387 0.94 -7.11 15.20
CA ALA A 387 0.91 -7.59 13.82
C ALA A 387 0.74 -9.13 13.73
N LEU A 388 1.45 -9.87 14.59
CA LEU A 388 1.33 -11.33 14.67
C LEU A 388 -0.07 -11.76 15.12
N ASP A 389 -0.65 -11.06 16.10
CA ASP A 389 -2.01 -11.30 16.60
C ASP A 389 -3.07 -11.17 15.51
N ASN A 390 -2.95 -10.18 14.63
CA ASN A 390 -3.88 -9.98 13.53
C ASN A 390 -3.77 -11.09 12.47
N TYR A 391 -2.57 -11.64 12.24
CA TYR A 391 -2.32 -12.64 11.20
C TYR A 391 -2.03 -14.04 11.74
N ARG A 392 -2.56 -14.38 12.91
CA ARG A 392 -2.45 -15.74 13.47
C ARG A 392 -3.15 -16.75 12.55
N TYR A 393 -2.64 -17.97 12.54
CA TYR A 393 -3.30 -19.08 11.86
C TYR A 393 -4.69 -19.29 12.45
N GLN A 394 -5.72 -19.18 11.60
CA GLN A 394 -7.10 -19.54 11.93
C GLN A 394 -7.40 -20.88 11.26
N ARG A 395 -7.68 -21.91 12.06
CA ARG A 395 -8.13 -23.20 11.54
C ARG A 395 -9.53 -23.00 10.97
N THR A 396 -9.68 -23.12 9.66
CA THR A 396 -11.01 -23.06 9.03
C THR A 396 -11.75 -24.34 9.38
N GLU A 397 -12.68 -24.29 10.35
CA GLU A 397 -13.67 -25.34 10.54
C GLU A 397 -14.57 -25.36 9.29
N GLY A 398 -14.30 -26.27 8.35
CA GLY A 398 -15.10 -26.39 7.13
C GLY A 398 -14.40 -26.97 5.89
N GLN A 399 -13.07 -27.09 5.86
CA GLN A 399 -12.38 -27.84 4.80
C GLN A 399 -12.00 -29.26 5.26
N ILE A 400 -12.98 -30.02 5.74
CA ILE A 400 -12.95 -31.47 5.53
C ILE A 400 -13.67 -31.69 4.20
N ILE A 401 -13.00 -31.39 3.09
CA ILE A 401 -13.34 -32.09 1.84
C ILE A 401 -12.86 -33.51 2.11
N ASN A 402 -13.80 -34.35 2.51
CA ASN A 402 -13.63 -35.80 2.55
C ASN A 402 -13.26 -36.22 1.13
N PHE A 403 -11.96 -36.28 0.82
CA PHE A 403 -11.47 -37.19 -0.22
C PHE A 403 -11.65 -38.61 0.33
N LYS A 404 -12.91 -39.03 0.47
CA LYS A 404 -13.22 -40.45 0.36
C LYS A 404 -12.88 -40.81 -1.06
N THR A 405 -11.74 -41.45 -1.21
CA THR A 405 -11.30 -42.21 -2.38
C THR A 405 -12.51 -42.99 -2.89
N ARG A 406 -13.21 -42.44 -3.89
CA ARG A 406 -14.27 -43.16 -4.59
C ARG A 406 -13.56 -44.11 -5.55
N ASN A 407 -13.10 -45.23 -5.01
CA ASN A 407 -12.77 -46.43 -5.77
C ASN A 407 -14.06 -46.94 -6.42
N GLN A 408 -14.48 -46.30 -7.51
CA GLN A 408 -15.39 -46.92 -8.47
C GLN A 408 -14.53 -47.59 -9.54
N ARG A 409 -14.14 -48.83 -9.25
CA ARG A 409 -13.87 -49.82 -10.30
C ARG A 409 -15.17 -49.98 -11.09
N LYS A 410 -15.32 -49.25 -12.21
CA LYS A 410 -16.28 -49.64 -13.24
C LYS A 410 -15.66 -50.78 -14.03
N ALA A 411 -16.25 -51.96 -13.86
CA ALA A 411 -15.96 -53.15 -14.63
C ALA A 411 -16.12 -52.86 -16.13
N VAL A 412 -15.05 -53.12 -16.87
CA VAL A 412 -15.05 -53.15 -18.34
C VAL A 412 -15.86 -54.37 -18.77
N ARG A 413 -17.09 -54.16 -19.24
CA ARG A 413 -17.82 -55.16 -20.04
C ARG A 413 -17.28 -55.10 -21.47
N LYS A 414 -16.67 -56.21 -21.91
CA LYS A 414 -16.26 -56.46 -23.31
C LYS A 414 -17.48 -56.36 -24.25
N PRO A 415 -17.37 -55.73 -25.44
CA PRO A 415 -18.34 -55.94 -26.50
C PRO A 415 -17.97 -57.19 -27.33
N SER A 416 -19.00 -57.97 -27.65
CA SER A 416 -18.92 -59.13 -28.55
C SER A 416 -18.70 -58.70 -30.00
N LYS A 417 -17.93 -59.50 -30.72
CA LYS A 417 -17.70 -59.38 -32.16
C LYS A 417 -18.94 -59.80 -32.95
N THR A 418 -19.40 -58.96 -33.87
CA THR A 418 -19.95 -59.40 -35.15
C THR A 418 -19.82 -58.28 -36.19
N ALA A 419 -19.40 -58.68 -37.40
CA ALA A 419 -19.02 -57.84 -38.53
C ALA A 419 -20.22 -57.23 -39.26
N THR A 420 -20.04 -56.12 -39.99
CA THR A 420 -19.85 -56.06 -41.47
C THR A 420 -20.16 -54.64 -42.01
N SER A 421 -19.32 -54.17 -42.95
CA SER A 421 -19.64 -53.30 -44.12
C SER A 421 -19.77 -51.75 -43.99
N LEU A 422 -18.84 -51.07 -44.70
CA LEU A 422 -18.93 -49.81 -45.49
C LEU A 422 -19.39 -48.49 -44.79
N ALA A 423 -18.85 -47.28 -45.01
CA ALA A 423 -18.02 -46.72 -46.06
C ALA A 423 -17.23 -45.46 -45.58
N LYS A 424 -16.21 -45.12 -46.39
CA LYS A 424 -15.32 -43.94 -46.46
C LYS A 424 -15.90 -42.58 -46.02
N ALA A 425 -15.09 -41.76 -45.33
CA ALA A 425 -14.64 -40.45 -45.83
C ALA A 425 -13.53 -39.79 -44.96
N LYS A 426 -12.37 -39.59 -45.62
CA LYS A 426 -11.34 -38.53 -45.51
C LYS A 426 -10.82 -38.05 -44.14
N ALA A 427 -9.53 -38.34 -43.94
CA ALA A 427 -8.58 -37.68 -43.04
C ALA A 427 -8.10 -36.31 -43.58
N ILE A 428 -7.56 -35.45 -42.69
CA ILE A 428 -6.18 -34.90 -42.72
C ILE A 428 -5.93 -34.13 -41.39
N PRO A 429 -4.68 -34.09 -40.87
CA PRO A 429 -4.40 -34.19 -39.45
C PRO A 429 -3.83 -32.92 -38.78
N SER A 430 -3.96 -32.88 -37.45
CA SER A 430 -3.28 -31.94 -36.56
C SER A 430 -1.80 -32.31 -36.37
N THR A 431 -0.88 -31.49 -36.85
CA THR A 431 0.54 -31.58 -36.51
C THR A 431 0.79 -30.89 -35.17
N ALA A 432 1.22 -31.70 -34.21
CA ALA A 432 1.88 -31.26 -33.00
C ALA A 432 3.22 -30.58 -33.35
N MET A 433 3.52 -29.44 -32.73
CA MET A 433 4.87 -28.90 -32.69
C MET A 433 5.36 -28.84 -31.24
N SER A 434 6.50 -29.48 -31.03
CA SER A 434 7.19 -29.72 -29.77
C SER A 434 7.81 -28.46 -29.18
N ARG A 435 7.86 -28.44 -27.84
CA ARG A 435 8.59 -27.48 -27.00
C ARG A 435 10.11 -27.53 -27.28
N HIS A 436 10.58 -26.85 -28.33
CA HIS A 436 12.01 -26.53 -28.53
C HIS A 436 12.22 -25.40 -29.55
N SER A 437 11.52 -24.26 -29.36
CA SER A 437 11.66 -23.11 -30.26
C SER A 437 11.28 -21.75 -29.61
N ILE A 438 11.57 -21.58 -28.32
CA ILE A 438 11.30 -20.30 -27.59
C ILE A 438 12.59 -19.59 -27.10
N ASN A 439 13.78 -20.18 -27.26
CA ASN A 439 15.04 -19.60 -26.74
C ASN A 439 15.94 -18.93 -27.79
N LYS A 440 15.40 -18.41 -28.91
CA LYS A 440 16.23 -17.72 -29.93
C LYS A 440 15.62 -16.45 -30.54
N ALA A 441 14.75 -15.76 -29.80
CA ALA A 441 14.13 -14.50 -30.24
C ALA A 441 14.30 -13.35 -29.24
N CYS A 442 15.34 -13.40 -28.38
CA CYS A 442 15.60 -12.36 -27.37
C CYS A 442 17.03 -11.80 -27.40
N THR A 443 17.79 -12.00 -28.48
CA THR A 443 19.20 -11.52 -28.59
C THR A 443 19.49 -10.61 -29.80
N ASP A 444 18.52 -10.33 -30.68
CA ASP A 444 18.79 -9.59 -31.93
C ASP A 444 18.03 -8.24 -32.05
N LYS A 445 17.81 -7.53 -30.93
CA LYS A 445 17.25 -6.15 -30.95
C LYS A 445 17.97 -5.16 -30.02
N GLU A 446 19.26 -5.35 -29.79
CA GLU A 446 20.12 -4.41 -29.06
C GLU A 446 21.31 -3.86 -29.89
N ALA A 447 21.24 -3.97 -31.22
CA ALA A 447 22.24 -3.40 -32.12
C ALA A 447 21.57 -2.70 -33.32
N ALA A 448 20.87 -1.59 -33.07
CA ALA A 448 20.52 -0.59 -34.10
C ALA A 448 19.89 0.68 -33.46
N SER A 449 20.69 1.51 -32.80
CA SER A 449 20.55 2.97 -32.83
C SER A 449 21.82 3.59 -32.23
N SER A 450 22.83 3.71 -33.08
CA SER A 450 23.86 4.76 -32.99
C SER A 450 23.23 6.14 -33.12
#